data_AF-A0A944RQK1-F1
#
_entry.id   AF-A0A944RQK1-F1
#
_cell.length_a   1.000
_cell.length_b   1.000
_cell.length_c   1.000
_cell.angle_alpha   90.00
_cell.angle_beta   90.00
_cell.angle_gamma   90.00
#
_symmetry.space_group_name_H-M   'P 1'
#
loop_
_entity.id
_entity.type
_entity.pdbx_description
1 polymer ?
#
loop_
_entity_poly.entity_id
_entity_poly.type
_entity_poly.pdbx_seq_one_letter_code
_entity_poly.pdbx_strand_id
1 'polypeptide(L)' 'MADIRMNCEIRTDYDCEASGLPAERWGEAVFNVNDEELILEVSVEESIIVAIMAGEDAVWKGTLEGLKKLLRGEIKAR' A
#
# COMPACT_ATOMS: atom_id res chain seq x y z
N MET A 1 -17.46 2.41 23.59
CA MET A 1 -16.57 2.27 22.42
C MET A 1 -15.59 1.18 22.76
N ALA A 2 -15.52 0.10 21.97
CA ALA A 2 -14.42 -0.86 22.14
C ALA A 2 -13.10 -0.12 21.85
N ASP A 3 -12.04 -0.44 22.58
CA ASP A 3 -10.74 0.19 22.36
C ASP A 3 -10.27 -0.09 20.93
N ILE A 4 -10.02 0.97 20.14
CA ILE A 4 -9.45 0.83 18.79
C ILE A 4 -8.04 0.29 18.95
N ARG A 5 -7.79 -0.92 18.43
CA ARG A 5 -6.44 -1.50 18.35
C ARG A 5 -5.97 -1.40 16.91
N MET A 6 -4.84 -0.74 16.72
CA MET A 6 -4.23 -0.53 15.41
C MET A 6 -2.73 -0.77 15.50
N ASN A 7 -2.21 -1.57 14.57
CA ASN A 7 -0.79 -1.78 14.34
C ASN A 7 -0.43 -1.33 12.93
N CYS A 8 0.81 -0.87 12.74
CA CYS A 8 1.34 -0.46 11.45
C CYS A 8 2.74 -1.05 11.28
N GLU A 9 2.98 -1.70 10.15
CA GLU A 9 4.26 -2.26 9.75
C GLU A 9 4.71 -1.60 8.46
N ILE A 10 6.02 -1.34 8.33
CA ILE A 10 6.62 -0.96 7.05
C ILE A 10 7.66 -2.03 6.72
N ARG A 11 7.58 -2.57 5.51
CA ARG A 11 8.50 -3.58 5.00
C ARG A 11 9.13 -3.02 3.72
N THR A 12 10.42 -3.26 3.51
CA THR A 12 11.10 -2.88 2.27
C THR A 12 11.92 -4.07 1.76
N ASP A 13 12.55 -3.91 0.60
CA ASP A 13 13.52 -4.86 0.09
C ASP A 13 14.83 -4.90 0.91
N TYR A 14 14.91 -4.08 1.96
CA TYR A 14 15.95 -4.11 2.99
C TYR A 14 15.39 -4.68 4.31
N ASP A 15 16.23 -5.39 5.04
CA ASP A 15 15.95 -5.85 6.40
C ASP A 15 16.16 -4.65 7.35
N CYS A 16 15.09 -3.96 7.78
CA CYS A 16 15.24 -2.68 8.47
C CYS A 16 14.26 -2.47 9.65
N GLU A 17 14.80 -2.05 10.81
CA GLU A 17 14.13 -1.95 12.12
C GLU A 17 13.55 -0.55 12.47
N ALA A 18 13.07 0.20 11.47
CA ALA A 18 12.30 1.49 11.56
C ALA A 18 13.02 2.84 11.26
N SER A 19 12.23 3.69 10.57
CA SER A 19 12.35 5.08 10.08
C SER A 19 13.56 5.47 9.24
N GLY A 20 13.30 5.96 8.01
CA GLY A 20 14.32 6.25 6.99
C GLY A 20 14.67 5.04 6.12
N LEU A 21 13.74 4.08 6.03
CA LEU A 21 13.98 2.75 5.45
C LEU A 21 14.45 2.88 4.01
N PRO A 22 15.72 2.53 3.72
CA PRO A 22 16.16 2.45 2.34
C PRO A 22 15.30 1.40 1.65
N ALA A 23 14.81 1.78 0.48
CA ALA A 23 14.14 0.88 -0.44
C ALA A 23 14.78 1.11 -1.80
N GLU A 24 15.19 0.04 -2.47
CA GLU A 24 15.76 0.15 -3.81
C GLU A 24 14.64 0.10 -4.86
N ARG A 25 13.74 -0.86 -4.71
CA ARG A 25 12.70 -1.17 -5.70
C ARG A 25 11.35 -1.46 -5.10
N TRP A 26 11.23 -1.71 -3.80
CA TRP A 26 9.96 -2.11 -3.20
C TRP A 26 9.84 -1.64 -1.75
N GLY A 27 8.65 -1.20 -1.38
CA GLY A 27 8.25 -1.01 0.00
C GLY A 27 6.73 -1.08 0.16
N GLU A 28 6.28 -1.66 1.27
CA GLU A 28 4.87 -1.73 1.63
C GLU A 28 4.63 -1.24 3.05
N ALA A 29 3.47 -0.61 3.25
CA ALA A 29 2.93 -0.28 4.56
C ALA A 29 1.68 -1.13 4.79
N VAL A 30 1.66 -1.87 5.90
CA VAL A 30 0.56 -2.75 6.31
C VAL A 30 -0.07 -2.17 7.58
N PHE A 31 -1.34 -1.83 7.51
CA PHE A 31 -2.14 -1.37 8.63
C PHE A 31 -3.11 -2.47 9.03
N ASN A 32 -3.04 -2.90 10.28
CA ASN A 32 -4.01 -3.82 10.87
C ASN A 32 -4.86 -3.03 11.87
N VAL A 33 -6.16 -2.92 11.61
CA VAL A 33 -7.11 -2.18 12.46
C VAL A 33 -8.25 -3.12 12.86
N ASN A 34 -8.27 -3.54 14.13
CA ASN A 34 -9.15 -4.62 14.59
C ASN A 34 -8.97 -5.89 13.73
N ASP A 35 -9.99 -6.29 12.97
CA ASP A 35 -10.01 -7.46 12.08
C ASP A 35 -9.86 -7.09 10.58
N GLU A 36 -9.54 -5.82 10.28
CA GLU A 36 -9.36 -5.32 8.92
C GLU A 36 -7.88 -5.08 8.62
N GLU A 37 -7.45 -5.42 7.40
CA GLU A 37 -6.10 -5.17 6.90
C GLU A 37 -6.14 -4.20 5.72
N LEU A 38 -5.26 -3.18 5.75
CA LEU A 38 -5.05 -2.25 4.64
C LEU A 38 -3.56 -2.24 4.28
N ILE A 39 -3.25 -2.58 3.03
CA ILE A 39 -1.88 -2.61 2.51
C ILE A 39 -1.73 -1.57 1.40
N LEU A 40 -0.67 -0.78 1.48
CA LEU A 40 -0.16 0.06 0.39
C LEU A 40 1.23 -0.42 -0.01
N GLU A 41 1.34 -1.02 -1.18
CA GLU A 41 2.61 -1.42 -1.79
C GLU A 41 3.01 -0.39 -2.86
N VAL A 42 4.29 -0.01 -2.85
CA VAL A 42 4.92 0.75 -3.93
C VAL A 42 6.15 -0.01 -4.41
N SER A 43 6.23 -0.24 -5.72
CA SER A 43 7.42 -0.81 -6.35
C SER A 43 7.84 -0.05 -7.60
N VAL A 44 9.12 -0.14 -7.93
CA VAL A 44 9.72 0.51 -9.09
C VAL A 44 10.42 -0.55 -9.92
N GLU A 45 9.84 -0.81 -11.09
CA GLU A 45 10.47 -1.61 -12.14
C GLU A 45 10.87 -0.67 -13.29
N GLU A 46 10.24 -0.78 -14.46
CA GLU A 46 10.35 0.21 -15.54
C GLU A 46 9.49 1.46 -15.29
N SER A 47 8.50 1.35 -14.39
CA SER A 47 7.61 2.42 -13.97
C SER A 47 7.22 2.25 -12.49
N ILE A 48 6.68 3.30 -11.88
CA ILE A 48 6.19 3.25 -10.49
C ILE A 48 4.85 2.50 -10.48
N ILE A 49 4.83 1.36 -9.80
CA ILE A 49 3.66 0.53 -9.56
C ILE A 49 3.15 0.76 -8.15
N VAL A 50 1.84 0.83 -8.00
CA VAL A 50 1.15 0.96 -6.72
C VAL A 50 0.11 -0.13 -6.61
N ALA A 51 0.07 -0.82 -5.47
CA ALA A 51 -1.03 -1.71 -5.11
C ALA A 51 -1.67 -1.27 -3.79
N ILE A 52 -3.00 -1.31 -3.74
CA ILE A 52 -3.82 -1.00 -2.57
C ILE A 52 -4.71 -2.21 -2.32
N MET A 53 -4.63 -2.79 -1.13
CA MET A 53 -5.43 -3.94 -0.72
C MET A 53 -6.16 -3.59 0.58
N ALA A 54 -7.48 -3.68 0.59
CA ALA A 54 -8.31 -3.53 1.78
C ALA A 54 -9.05 -4.86 2.00
N GLY A 55 -8.52 -5.69 2.89
CA GLY A 55 -8.92 -7.09 3.00
C GLY A 55 -8.56 -7.92 1.75
N GLU A 56 -9.17 -9.10 1.64
CA GLU A 56 -8.88 -10.06 0.57
C GLU A 56 -9.61 -9.75 -0.75
N ASP A 57 -10.71 -9.00 -0.68
CA ASP A 57 -11.71 -8.84 -1.74
C ASP A 57 -11.74 -7.46 -2.39
N ALA A 58 -11.07 -6.45 -1.81
CA ALA A 58 -10.94 -5.12 -2.41
C ALA A 58 -9.48 -4.79 -2.73
N VAL A 59 -9.05 -5.16 -3.95
CA VAL A 59 -7.67 -4.98 -4.42
C VAL A 59 -7.61 -4.13 -5.70
N TRP A 60 -6.72 -3.14 -5.71
CA TRP A 60 -6.35 -2.39 -6.89
C TRP A 60 -4.83 -2.41 -7.10
N LYS A 61 -4.37 -2.66 -8.33
CA LYS A 61 -2.95 -2.58 -8.71
C LYS A 61 -2.80 -1.93 -10.08
N GLY A 62 -1.87 -1.00 -10.20
CA GLY A 62 -1.61 -0.27 -11.45
C GLY A 62 -0.41 0.66 -11.34
N THR A 63 -0.19 1.50 -12.36
CA THR A 63 0.87 2.51 -12.31
C THR A 63 0.46 3.70 -11.43
N LEU A 64 1.44 4.48 -10.95
CA LEU A 64 1.16 5.74 -10.24
C LEU A 64 0.31 6.70 -11.10
N GLU A 65 0.56 6.76 -12.40
CA GLU A 65 -0.28 7.52 -13.34
C GLU A 65 -1.70 6.97 -13.41
N GLY A 66 -1.85 5.64 -13.42
CA GLY A 66 -3.16 4.99 -13.31
C GLY A 66 -3.90 5.37 -12.03
N LEU A 67 -3.21 5.37 -10.88
CA LEU A 67 -3.79 5.78 -9.60
C LEU A 67 -4.22 7.25 -9.61
N LYS A 68 -3.40 8.16 -10.17
CA LYS A 68 -3.77 9.58 -10.32
C LYS A 68 -5.04 9.75 -11.15
N LYS A 69 -5.16 9.04 -12.27
CA LYS A 69 -6.35 9.06 -13.13
C LYS A 69 -7.57 8.52 -12.40
N LEU A 70 -7.41 7.43 -11.64
CA LEU A 70 -8.45 6.84 -10.82
C LEU A 70 -8.99 7.86 -9.80
N LEU A 71 -8.09 8.48 -9.03
CA LEU A 71 -8.45 9.46 -7.99
C LEU A 71 -9.07 10.74 -8.56
N ARG A 72 -8.77 11.09 -9.81
CA ARG A 72 -9.41 12.19 -10.54
C ARG A 72 -10.73 11.81 -11.19
N GLY A 73 -11.13 10.54 -11.15
CA GLY A 73 -12.34 10.04 -11.81
C GLY A 73 -12.22 9.95 -13.34
N GLU A 74 -11.01 10.01 -13.88
CA GLU A 74 -10.75 9.89 -15.33
C GLU A 74 -10.89 8.44 -15.82
N ILE A 75 -10.75 7.46 -14.91
CA ILE A 75 -10.98 6.04 -15.14
C ILE A 75 -11.82 5.45 -14.00
N LYS A 76 -12.52 4.35 -14.27
CA LYS A 76 -13.30 3.64 -13.26
C LYS A 76 -12.42 2.67 -12.47
N ALA A 77 -12.68 2.55 -11.16
CA ALA A 77 -12.23 1.42 -10.38
C ALA A 77 -12.85 0.13 -10.96
N ARG A 78 -12.08 -0.96 -10.96
CA ARG A 78 -12.54 -2.27 -11.39
C ARG A 78 -13.26 -2.97 -10.25
#